data_AF-A0A8D8V2S3-F1
#
_entry.id   AF-A0A8D8V2S3-F1
#
_cell.length_a   1.000
_cell.length_b   1.000
_cell.length_c   1.000
_cell.angle_alpha   90.00
_cell.angle_beta   90.00
_cell.angle_gamma   90.00
#
_symmetry.space_group_name_H-M   'P 1'
#
loop_
_entity.id
_entity.type
_entity.pdbx_description
1 polymer ?
#
loop_
_entity_poly.entity_id
_entity_poly.type
_entity_poly.pdbx_seq_one_letter_code
_entity_poly.pdbx_strand_id
1 'polypeptide(L)'
;MMGLVGAGTNNARLATMLRQLAQYHVKNTGHLFMVRIAQGLTHMGKGTVSLSPFHTDRQILNPVALAGLLVVLTSFLDTKNIILGKSHYLLYCLVPAMYPRWLVTLDENQEPVSVSVRVGQAVDVIGKAGTPKTIAGVHTHTTPVLLAVGERAELATDDYTPLSPVMEGFVILRKKDKDE
;
A
#
# COMPACT_ATOMS: atom_id res chain seq x y z
N MET A 1 -1.04 3.67 -17.75
CA MET A 1 0.11 3.14 -16.98
C MET A 1 0.41 3.94 -15.70
N MET A 2 0.53 5.28 -15.72
CA MET A 2 0.83 6.06 -14.49
C MET A 2 -0.12 5.80 -13.32
N GLY A 3 -1.42 5.60 -13.58
CA GLY A 3 -2.39 5.29 -12.52
C GLY A 3 -2.18 3.92 -11.85
N LEU A 4 -1.55 2.96 -12.53
CA LEU A 4 -1.23 1.65 -11.95
C LEU A 4 -0.02 1.74 -11.01
N VAL A 5 0.99 2.54 -11.39
CA VAL A 5 2.19 2.78 -10.56
C VAL A 5 1.86 3.64 -9.34
N GLY A 6 0.99 4.64 -9.50
CA GLY A 6 0.50 5.47 -8.41
C GLY A 6 -0.63 4.86 -7.61
N ALA A 7 -1.01 3.61 -7.87
CA ALA A 7 -2.20 3.02 -7.28
C ALA A 7 -2.12 2.97 -5.74
N GLY A 8 -3.12 3.53 -5.06
CA GLY A 8 -3.16 3.54 -3.59
C GLY A 8 -2.13 4.44 -2.91
N THR A 9 -1.33 5.22 -3.66
CA THR A 9 -0.33 6.13 -3.07
C THR A 9 -0.91 7.47 -2.64
N ASN A 10 -2.10 7.82 -3.14
CA ASN A 10 -2.76 9.10 -2.88
C ASN A 10 -1.87 10.33 -3.13
N ASN A 11 -0.94 10.23 -4.08
CA ASN A 11 0.03 11.30 -4.33
C ASN A 11 -0.67 12.52 -4.99
N ALA A 12 -0.65 13.65 -4.29
CA ALA A 12 -1.30 14.89 -4.73
C ALA A 12 -0.79 15.38 -6.09
N ARG A 13 0.51 15.24 -6.40
CA ARG A 13 1.07 15.69 -7.69
C ARG A 13 0.59 14.84 -8.87
N LEU A 14 0.50 13.52 -8.67
CA LEU A 14 -0.05 12.62 -9.69
C LEU A 14 -1.55 12.90 -9.91
N ALA A 15 -2.29 13.11 -8.82
CA ALA A 15 -3.72 13.42 -8.90
C ALA A 15 -4.00 14.73 -9.64
N THR A 16 -3.22 15.79 -9.41
CA THR A 16 -3.38 17.07 -10.11
C THR A 16 -3.04 16.95 -11.60
N MET A 17 -1.95 16.26 -11.94
CA MET A 17 -1.57 16.01 -13.34
C MET A 17 -2.66 15.22 -14.10
N LEU A 18 -3.22 14.18 -13.47
CA LEU A 18 -4.33 13.41 -14.05
C LEU A 18 -5.60 14.26 -14.23
N ARG A 19 -5.88 15.21 -13.33
CA ARG A 19 -7.01 16.14 -13.49
C ARG A 19 -6.82 17.08 -14.68
N GLN A 20 -5.60 17.59 -14.88
CA GLN A 20 -5.27 18.41 -16.05
C GLN A 20 -5.41 17.62 -17.35
N LEU A 21 -4.92 16.38 -17.40
CA LEU A 21 -5.10 15.48 -18.56
C LEU A 21 -6.58 15.17 -18.84
N ALA A 22 -7.40 15.02 -17.80
CA ALA A 22 -8.84 14.81 -17.96
C ALA A 22 -9.52 16.02 -18.59
N GLN A 23 -9.14 17.24 -18.19
CA GLN A 23 -9.66 18.50 -18.76
C GLN A 23 -9.22 18.69 -20.22
N TYR A 24 -7.99 18.28 -20.57
CA TYR A 24 -7.48 18.37 -21.93
C TYR A 24 -8.21 17.41 -22.90
N HIS A 25 -8.55 16.19 -22.43
CA HIS A 25 -9.17 15.15 -23.27
C HIS A 25 -10.71 15.08 -23.17
N VAL A 26 -11.39 16.14 -22.72
CA VAL A 26 -12.87 16.17 -22.58
C VAL A 26 -13.61 15.81 -23.87
N LYS A 27 -13.06 16.17 -25.04
CA LYS A 27 -13.70 15.95 -26.35
C LYS A 27 -13.72 14.48 -26.79
N ASN A 28 -12.86 13.61 -26.24
CA ASN A 28 -12.79 12.21 -26.62
C ASN A 28 -13.13 11.31 -25.42
N THR A 29 -14.35 10.77 -25.44
CA THR A 29 -14.92 9.96 -24.37
C THR A 29 -14.05 8.76 -24.01
N GLY A 30 -13.38 8.15 -25.00
CA GLY A 30 -12.53 6.98 -24.76
C GLY A 30 -11.26 7.31 -23.95
N HIS A 31 -10.61 8.43 -24.28
CA HIS A 31 -9.46 8.90 -23.52
C HIS A 31 -9.86 9.40 -22.12
N LEU A 32 -11.01 10.06 -22.02
CA LEU A 32 -11.54 10.51 -20.74
C LEU A 32 -11.82 9.33 -19.79
N PHE A 33 -12.38 8.24 -20.30
CA PHE A 33 -12.63 7.02 -19.53
C PHE A 33 -11.33 6.44 -18.96
N MET A 34 -10.27 6.37 -19.77
CA MET A 34 -8.96 5.88 -19.36
C MET A 34 -8.33 6.73 -18.25
N VAL A 35 -8.40 8.06 -18.37
CA VAL A 35 -7.87 8.98 -17.35
C VAL A 35 -8.65 8.85 -16.03
N ARG A 36 -9.97 8.64 -16.09
CA ARG A 36 -10.78 8.41 -14.89
C ARG A 36 -10.44 7.09 -14.19
N ILE A 37 -10.17 6.02 -14.92
CA ILE A 37 -9.67 4.77 -14.32
C ILE A 37 -8.35 5.03 -13.60
N ALA A 38 -7.42 5.75 -14.23
CA ALA A 38 -6.13 6.09 -13.61
C ALA A 38 -6.29 6.92 -12.33
N GLN A 39 -7.25 7.86 -12.29
CA GLN A 39 -7.60 8.63 -11.09
C GLN A 39 -8.17 7.73 -9.99
N GLY A 40 -9.09 6.84 -10.35
CA GLY A 40 -9.68 5.87 -9.41
C GLY A 40 -8.63 4.96 -8.78
N LEU A 41 -7.68 4.45 -9.58
CA LEU A 41 -6.56 3.64 -9.09
C LEU A 41 -5.66 4.44 -8.13
N THR A 42 -5.38 5.71 -8.42
CA THR A 42 -4.52 6.55 -7.56
C THR A 42 -5.11 6.73 -6.15
N HIS A 43 -6.44 6.81 -6.05
CA HIS A 43 -7.18 6.94 -4.79
C HIS A 43 -7.81 5.61 -4.32
N MET A 44 -7.29 4.48 -4.78
CA MET A 44 -7.82 3.15 -4.46
C MET A 44 -7.88 2.93 -2.94
N GLY A 45 -9.04 2.48 -2.44
CA GLY A 45 -9.28 2.33 -1.00
C GLY A 45 -9.09 3.62 -0.20
N LYS A 46 -9.34 4.82 -0.78
CA LYS A 46 -8.98 6.13 -0.18
C LYS A 46 -7.48 6.31 0.10
N GLY A 47 -6.62 5.56 -0.60
CA GLY A 47 -5.18 5.51 -0.35
C GLY A 47 -4.75 4.44 0.65
N THR A 48 -5.69 3.63 1.17
CA THR A 48 -5.37 2.56 2.13
C THR A 48 -4.97 1.25 1.46
N VAL A 49 -5.30 1.07 0.18
CA VAL A 49 -5.05 -0.17 -0.57
C VAL A 49 -4.14 0.13 -1.75
N SER A 50 -3.03 -0.60 -1.86
CA SER A 50 -2.06 -0.48 -2.95
C SER A 50 -2.06 -1.75 -3.80
N LEU A 51 -1.45 -1.67 -4.98
CA LEU A 51 -1.18 -2.85 -5.81
C LEU A 51 0.25 -3.34 -5.56
N SER A 52 0.38 -4.59 -5.14
CA SER A 52 1.68 -5.27 -5.01
C SER A 52 1.49 -6.77 -5.23
N PRO A 53 2.27 -7.41 -6.12
CA PRO A 53 2.27 -8.86 -6.25
C PRO A 53 3.07 -9.55 -5.13
N PHE A 54 3.80 -8.77 -4.32
CA PHE A 54 4.57 -9.29 -3.20
C PHE A 54 3.78 -9.22 -1.89
N HIS A 55 3.93 -10.27 -1.10
CA HIS A 55 3.38 -10.47 0.24
C HIS A 55 4.51 -10.54 1.28
N THR A 56 4.19 -10.22 2.53
CA THR A 56 5.08 -10.32 3.71
C THR A 56 6.43 -9.64 3.47
N ASP A 57 6.46 -8.32 3.64
CA ASP A 57 7.70 -7.53 3.59
C ASP A 57 8.54 -7.77 2.31
N ARG A 58 7.82 -7.94 1.19
CA ARG A 58 8.37 -8.19 -0.16
C ARG A 58 9.14 -9.51 -0.33
N GLN A 59 9.04 -10.44 0.61
CA GLN A 59 9.80 -11.69 0.56
C GLN A 59 9.13 -12.74 -0.35
N ILE A 60 7.80 -12.79 -0.38
CA ILE A 60 7.06 -13.84 -1.10
C ILE A 60 6.32 -13.23 -2.28
N LEU A 61 6.64 -13.69 -3.48
CA LEU A 61 5.92 -13.32 -4.70
C LEU A 61 4.71 -14.23 -4.87
N ASN A 62 3.50 -13.65 -4.94
CA ASN A 62 2.30 -14.41 -5.27
C ASN A 62 2.15 -14.49 -6.82
N PRO A 63 2.25 -15.69 -7.42
CA PRO A 63 2.16 -15.86 -8.88
C PRO A 63 0.79 -15.47 -9.43
N VAL A 64 -0.29 -15.62 -8.65
CA VAL A 64 -1.66 -15.26 -9.06
C VAL A 64 -1.82 -13.74 -9.14
N ALA A 65 -1.30 -13.02 -8.14
CA ALA A 65 -1.32 -11.56 -8.14
C ALA A 65 -0.50 -10.99 -9.30
N LEU A 66 0.66 -11.59 -9.58
CA LEU A 66 1.48 -11.22 -10.74
C LEU A 66 0.77 -11.48 -12.06
N ALA A 67 0.16 -12.66 -12.23
CA ALA A 67 -0.59 -13.00 -13.43
C ALA A 67 -1.75 -12.02 -13.67
N GLY A 68 -2.50 -11.67 -12.62
CA GLY A 68 -3.57 -10.67 -12.69
C GLY A 68 -3.08 -9.30 -13.15
N LEU A 69 -1.93 -8.85 -12.63
CA LEU A 69 -1.26 -7.62 -13.04
C LEU A 69 -0.82 -7.67 -14.51
N LEU A 70 -0.24 -8.79 -14.97
CA LEU A 70 0.20 -8.97 -16.36
C LEU A 70 -0.96 -9.01 -17.35
N VAL A 71 -2.08 -9.64 -17.00
CA VAL A 71 -3.30 -9.65 -17.82
C VAL A 71 -3.82 -8.23 -18.02
N VAL A 72 -3.82 -7.41 -16.96
CA VAL A 72 -4.27 -6.02 -17.03
C VAL A 72 -3.30 -5.16 -17.85
N LEU A 73 -1.99 -5.35 -17.65
CA LEU A 73 -0.94 -4.66 -18.42
C LEU A 73 -1.04 -4.95 -19.92
N THR A 74 -1.22 -6.21 -20.29
CA THR A 74 -1.38 -6.64 -21.70
C THR A 74 -2.71 -6.16 -22.29
N SER A 75 -3.78 -6.15 -21.49
CA SER A 75 -5.08 -5.58 -21.91
C SER A 75 -5.01 -4.08 -22.20
N PHE A 76 -4.10 -3.34 -21.56
CA PHE A 76 -3.86 -1.92 -21.86
C PHE A 76 -3.09 -1.67 -23.16
N LEU A 77 -2.57 -2.69 -23.85
CA LEU A 77 -1.96 -2.52 -25.18
C LEU A 77 -3.03 -2.28 -26.26
N ASP A 78 -4.17 -2.98 -26.15
CA ASP A 78 -5.33 -2.76 -27.03
C ASP A 78 -6.55 -2.26 -26.24
N THR A 79 -6.43 -1.01 -25.79
CA THR A 79 -7.48 -0.36 -24.98
C THR A 79 -8.81 -0.22 -25.73
N LYS A 80 -8.79 -0.01 -27.05
CA LYS A 80 -10.00 0.27 -27.83
C LYS A 80 -10.88 -0.96 -27.97
N ASN A 81 -10.30 -2.12 -28.26
CA ASN A 81 -11.08 -3.35 -28.47
C ASN A 81 -11.36 -4.10 -27.18
N ILE A 82 -10.42 -4.13 -26.24
CA ILE A 82 -10.51 -4.95 -25.03
C ILE A 82 -11.25 -4.21 -23.91
N ILE A 83 -10.71 -3.06 -23.50
CA ILE A 83 -11.19 -2.35 -22.31
C ILE A 83 -12.43 -1.51 -22.60
N LEU A 84 -12.48 -0.81 -23.74
CA LEU A 84 -13.64 0.01 -24.14
C LEU A 84 -14.68 -0.80 -24.92
N GLY A 85 -14.37 -2.04 -25.29
CA GLY A 85 -15.22 -2.92 -26.08
C GLY A 85 -16.07 -3.85 -25.21
N LYS A 86 -15.75 -5.15 -25.23
CA LYS A 86 -16.58 -6.19 -24.57
C LYS A 86 -16.04 -6.66 -23.23
N SER A 87 -14.75 -6.46 -22.95
CA SER A 87 -14.03 -7.16 -21.86
C SER A 87 -13.61 -6.23 -20.73
N HIS A 88 -14.51 -5.37 -20.26
CA HIS A 88 -14.28 -4.46 -19.13
C HIS A 88 -13.91 -5.20 -17.83
N TYR A 89 -14.38 -6.45 -17.67
CA TYR A 89 -14.17 -7.25 -16.47
C TYR A 89 -12.70 -7.65 -16.23
N LEU A 90 -11.84 -7.53 -17.25
CA LEU A 90 -10.41 -7.80 -17.10
C LEU A 90 -9.75 -6.86 -16.10
N LEU A 91 -10.33 -5.69 -15.82
CA LEU A 91 -9.88 -4.81 -14.74
C LEU A 91 -10.04 -5.44 -13.35
N TYR A 92 -10.99 -6.36 -13.16
CA TYR A 92 -11.16 -7.07 -11.88
C TYR A 92 -10.05 -8.08 -11.61
N CYS A 93 -9.25 -8.45 -12.62
CA CYS A 93 -8.04 -9.25 -12.40
C CYS A 93 -6.99 -8.52 -11.53
N LEU A 94 -7.18 -7.25 -11.21
CA LEU A 94 -6.37 -6.51 -10.23
C LEU A 94 -6.64 -6.90 -8.77
N VAL A 95 -7.82 -7.45 -8.45
CA VAL A 95 -8.21 -7.82 -7.07
C VAL A 95 -7.16 -8.66 -6.32
N PRO A 96 -6.59 -9.75 -6.89
CA PRO A 96 -5.57 -10.53 -6.17
C PRO A 96 -4.28 -9.77 -5.87
N ALA A 97 -4.03 -8.65 -6.55
CA ALA A 97 -2.87 -7.79 -6.29
C ALA A 97 -3.18 -6.64 -5.32
N MET A 98 -4.44 -6.47 -4.89
CA MET A 98 -4.83 -5.44 -3.93
C MET A 98 -4.43 -5.86 -2.51
N TYR A 99 -3.64 -5.01 -1.85
CA TYR A 99 -3.19 -5.25 -0.49
C TYR A 99 -3.32 -3.97 0.38
N PRO A 100 -3.93 -4.07 1.58
CA PRO A 100 -4.05 -2.94 2.50
C PRO A 100 -2.69 -2.57 3.13
N ARG A 101 -2.41 -1.27 3.28
CA ARG A 101 -1.15 -0.73 3.85
C ARG A 101 -1.39 0.21 5.02
N TRP A 102 -2.11 -0.27 6.00
CA TRP A 102 -2.29 0.43 7.27
C TRP A 102 -1.79 -0.47 8.40
N LEU A 103 -1.41 0.15 9.50
CA LEU A 103 -1.01 -0.49 10.73
C LEU A 103 -2.03 -0.16 11.81
N VAL A 104 -2.71 -1.18 12.31
CA VAL A 104 -3.61 -1.11 13.47
C VAL A 104 -3.09 -2.07 14.51
N THR A 105 -2.96 -1.58 15.74
CA THR A 105 -2.49 -2.36 16.88
C THR A 105 -3.67 -2.75 17.75
N LEU A 106 -3.71 -4.02 18.16
CA LEU A 106 -4.75 -4.61 18.98
C LEU A 106 -4.11 -5.18 20.26
N ASP A 107 -4.84 -5.16 21.37
CA ASP A 107 -4.45 -5.87 22.61
C ASP A 107 -4.77 -7.37 22.53
N GLU A 108 -4.38 -8.13 23.55
CA GLU A 108 -4.74 -9.56 23.70
C GLU A 108 -6.26 -9.79 23.74
N ASN A 109 -7.01 -8.79 24.22
CA ASN A 109 -8.48 -8.79 24.23
C ASN A 109 -9.11 -8.34 22.90
N GLN A 110 -8.31 -8.16 21.84
CA GLN A 110 -8.73 -7.70 20.50
C GLN A 110 -9.30 -6.26 20.48
N GLU A 111 -9.05 -5.48 21.52
CA GLU A 111 -9.40 -4.07 21.57
C GLU A 111 -8.33 -3.22 20.88
N PRO A 112 -8.69 -2.17 20.13
CA PRO A 112 -7.72 -1.30 19.48
C PRO A 112 -6.94 -0.48 20.51
N VAL A 113 -5.62 -0.61 20.50
CA VAL A 113 -4.72 0.15 21.38
C VAL A 113 -3.89 1.11 20.54
N SER A 114 -3.90 2.39 20.89
CA SER A 114 -3.05 3.40 20.26
C SER A 114 -1.65 3.38 20.88
N VAL A 115 -0.64 3.01 20.09
CA VAL A 115 0.76 2.94 20.51
C VAL A 115 1.62 3.81 19.59
N SER A 116 2.69 4.36 20.16
CA SER A 116 3.67 5.15 19.42
C SER A 116 4.57 4.25 18.58
N VAL A 117 4.57 4.47 17.27
CA VAL A 117 5.36 3.75 16.27
C VAL A 117 6.28 4.71 15.53
N ARG A 118 7.50 4.29 15.24
CA ARG A 118 8.41 5.00 14.33
C ARG A 118 8.21 4.48 12.93
N VAL A 119 7.98 5.39 11.98
CA VAL A 119 7.81 5.04 10.57
C VAL A 119 8.98 5.63 9.79
N GLY A 120 9.52 4.85 8.86
CA GLY A 120 10.60 5.31 8.00
C GLY A 120 10.92 4.31 6.91
N GLN A 121 11.91 4.65 6.09
CA GLN A 121 12.30 3.81 4.96
C GLN A 121 12.89 2.48 5.45
N ALA A 122 12.44 1.38 4.84
CA ALA A 122 12.96 0.05 5.10
C ALA A 122 14.43 -0.07 4.70
N VAL A 123 15.25 -0.56 5.63
CA VAL A 123 16.70 -0.74 5.48
C VAL A 123 17.11 -2.03 6.22
N ASP A 124 18.08 -2.78 5.70
CA ASP A 124 18.39 -4.10 6.30
C ASP A 124 18.95 -3.99 7.71
N VAL A 125 19.96 -3.15 7.94
CA VAL A 125 20.48 -2.86 9.28
C VAL A 125 21.06 -1.44 9.32
N ILE A 126 20.55 -0.61 10.22
CA ILE A 126 21.14 0.67 10.63
C ILE A 126 21.31 0.67 12.15
N GLY A 127 22.44 1.14 12.65
CA GLY A 127 22.66 1.29 14.10
C GLY A 127 24.03 0.78 14.55
N LYS A 128 24.28 0.89 15.86
CA LYS A 128 25.49 0.35 16.48
C LYS A 128 25.32 -1.15 16.73
N ALA A 129 26.42 -1.90 16.73
CA ALA A 129 26.43 -3.31 17.11
C ALA A 129 25.76 -3.49 18.49
N GLY A 130 24.71 -4.32 18.55
CA GLY A 130 23.93 -4.60 19.77
C GLY A 130 22.46 -4.16 19.72
N THR A 131 22.11 -3.13 18.94
CA THR A 131 20.70 -2.74 18.69
C THR A 131 20.48 -2.43 17.21
N PRO A 132 20.41 -3.47 16.35
CA PRO A 132 20.14 -3.27 14.93
C PRO A 132 18.73 -2.70 14.75
N LYS A 133 18.60 -1.61 13.99
CA LYS A 133 17.31 -1.04 13.56
C LYS A 133 17.10 -1.33 12.08
N THR A 134 15.87 -1.65 11.70
CA THR A 134 15.53 -1.94 10.30
C THR A 134 14.86 -0.76 9.59
N ILE A 135 14.85 0.41 10.25
CA ILE A 135 14.20 1.63 9.77
C ILE A 135 15.15 2.82 9.75
N ALA A 136 15.18 3.52 8.61
CA ALA A 136 15.73 4.85 8.47
C ALA A 136 14.61 5.89 8.66
N GLY A 137 14.39 6.32 9.91
CA GLY A 137 13.34 7.29 10.25
C GLY A 137 13.26 7.58 11.74
N VAL A 138 13.06 8.86 12.09
CA VAL A 138 12.98 9.33 13.49
C VAL A 138 11.56 9.83 13.83
N HIS A 139 10.70 10.02 12.82
CA HIS A 139 9.34 10.50 13.04
C HIS A 139 8.51 9.43 13.74
N THR A 140 7.89 9.84 14.84
CA THR A 140 7.01 8.99 15.64
C THR A 140 5.57 9.37 15.32
N HIS A 141 4.75 8.37 15.05
CA HIS A 141 3.33 8.48 14.82
C HIS A 141 2.59 7.61 15.84
N THR A 142 1.30 7.87 16.02
CA THR A 142 0.43 7.05 16.88
C THR A 142 -0.47 6.20 16.00
N THR A 143 -0.59 4.90 16.29
CA THR A 143 -1.48 4.01 15.55
C THR A 143 -2.96 4.39 15.77
N PRO A 144 -3.84 4.23 14.76
CA PRO A 144 -3.59 3.62 13.45
C PRO A 144 -2.91 4.55 12.44
N VAL A 145 -2.02 3.99 11.63
CA VAL A 145 -1.18 4.74 10.67
C VAL A 145 -1.23 4.12 9.29
N LEU A 146 -1.13 4.97 8.26
CA LEU A 146 -0.96 4.53 6.88
C LEU A 146 0.54 4.48 6.55
N LEU A 147 1.01 3.36 5.98
CA LEU A 147 2.41 3.19 5.57
C LEU A 147 2.57 3.50 4.08
N ALA A 148 3.57 4.31 3.72
CA ALA A 148 3.87 4.59 2.32
C ALA A 148 4.65 3.43 1.66
N VAL A 149 4.96 3.58 0.36
CA VAL A 149 5.64 2.52 -0.40
C VAL A 149 7.09 2.42 0.07
N GLY A 150 7.47 1.27 0.63
CA GLY A 150 8.84 1.04 1.09
C GLY A 150 9.13 1.59 2.48
N GLU A 151 8.10 2.06 3.19
CA GLU A 151 8.19 2.35 4.62
C GLU A 151 7.91 1.11 5.45
N ARG A 152 8.58 1.03 6.61
CA ARG A 152 8.31 0.07 7.67
C ARG A 152 7.96 0.83 8.94
N ALA A 153 7.31 0.14 9.87
CA ALA A 153 7.04 0.65 11.21
C ALA A 153 7.75 -0.22 12.26
N GLU A 154 8.26 0.42 13.31
CA GLU A 154 8.78 -0.23 14.52
C GLU A 154 8.14 0.42 15.74
N LEU A 155 8.00 -0.31 16.84
CA LEU A 155 7.52 0.28 18.09
C LEU A 155 8.52 1.32 18.62
N ALA A 156 8.00 2.46 19.08
CA ALA A 156 8.83 3.51 19.69
C ALA A 156 9.06 3.29 21.19
N THR A 157 8.19 2.52 21.83
CA THR A 157 8.13 2.27 23.27
C THR A 157 8.30 0.79 23.58
N ASP A 158 9.02 0.48 24.66
CA ASP A 158 9.30 -0.90 25.10
C ASP A 158 8.17 -1.52 25.96
N ASP A 159 7.08 -0.77 26.21
CA ASP A 159 5.94 -1.22 27.04
C ASP A 159 5.19 -2.41 26.44
N TYR A 160 5.31 -2.63 25.12
CA TYR A 160 4.61 -3.67 24.39
C TYR A 160 5.57 -4.50 23.55
N THR A 161 5.26 -5.79 23.43
CA THR A 161 5.97 -6.73 22.57
C THR A 161 5.02 -7.19 21.46
N PRO A 162 5.38 -7.02 20.17
CA PRO A 162 4.54 -7.47 19.08
C PRO A 162 4.64 -8.99 18.92
N LEU A 163 3.51 -9.66 18.71
CA LEU A 163 3.50 -11.11 18.43
C LEU A 163 3.93 -11.44 17.00
N SER A 164 3.82 -10.47 16.08
CA SER A 164 4.30 -10.59 14.70
C SER A 164 5.65 -9.87 14.56
N PRO A 165 6.62 -10.45 13.82
CA PRO A 165 7.87 -9.75 13.49
C PRO A 165 7.65 -8.60 12.50
N VAL A 166 6.52 -8.57 11.78
CA VAL A 166 6.20 -7.54 10.79
C VAL A 166 5.07 -6.65 11.33
N MET A 167 5.32 -5.34 11.38
CA MET A 167 4.37 -4.32 11.83
C MET A 167 3.52 -3.77 10.66
N GLU A 168 2.72 -4.64 10.03
CA GLU A 168 1.83 -4.27 8.92
C GLU A 168 0.45 -4.92 9.12
N GLY A 169 -0.63 -4.22 8.77
CA GLY A 169 -2.00 -4.71 8.93
C GLY A 169 -2.44 -4.69 10.40
N PHE A 170 -3.05 -5.78 10.84
CA PHE A 170 -3.40 -5.97 12.25
C PHE A 170 -2.24 -6.62 12.99
N VAL A 171 -1.77 -5.97 14.05
CA VAL A 171 -0.71 -6.51 14.90
C VAL A 171 -1.22 -6.59 16.33
N ILE A 172 -1.16 -7.78 16.91
CA ILE A 172 -1.47 -7.99 18.32
C ILE A 172 -0.22 -7.67 19.14
N LEU A 173 -0.40 -6.78 20.11
CA LEU A 173 0.61 -6.37 21.06
C LEU A 173 0.32 -7.03 22.40
N ARG A 174 1.36 -7.63 23.00
CA ARG A 174 1.34 -8.09 24.38
C ARG A 174 1.99 -7.03 25.25
N LYS A 175 1.29 -6.59 26.30
CA LYS A 175 1.88 -5.73 27.31
C LYS A 175 3.00 -6.46 28.04
N LYS A 176 4.16 -5.84 28.20
CA LYS A 176 5.20 -6.38 29.09
C LYS A 176 4.85 -6.05 30.54
N ASP A 177 4.85 -7.06 31.40
CA ASP A 177 4.87 -6.82 32.84
C ASP A 177 6.27 -6.32 33.24
N LYS A 178 6.32 -5.31 34.10
CA LYS A 178 7.54 -4.54 34.43
C LYS A 178 8.58 -5.29 35.28
N ASP A 179 8.45 -6.61 35.44
CA ASP A 179 9.25 -7.41 36.38
C ASP A 179 10.07 -8.57 35.74
N GLU A 180 10.35 -8.53 34.43
CA GLU A 180 11.41 -9.35 33.79
C GLU A 180 12.29 -8.56 32.80
#